data_AF-A0A843SHJ9-F1
#
_entry.id   AF-A0A843SHJ9-F1
#
_cell.length_a   1.000
_cell.length_b   1.000
_cell.length_c   1.000
_cell.angle_alpha   90.00
_cell.angle_beta   90.00
_cell.angle_gamma   90.00
#
_symmetry.space_group_name_H-M   'P 1'
#
loop_
_entity.id
_entity.type
_entity.pdbx_description
1 polymer ?
#
loop_
_entity_poly.entity_id
_entity_poly.type
_entity_poly.pdbx_seq_one_letter_code
_entity_poly.pdbx_strand_id
1 'polypeptide(L)'
;MKNIIPSLLVLAAASQVQAAVPVMPPALVGSTVTLGDYVYQQSDKFGENRLSAPTALASATAGANQSGAPFIALQASTSNSASHMAGVYNLGMNFRWSVIGNSQQPVLVHINTKGSITADYGFTPLVPDTYSLSPNTPNVAVKASFVTGVSGQADDDVRTLGAQTDGNFDWGITKVTGTNNFTPQNGGSSTLAHSFDSSFDLWVTPNNNNFVELVATGYLYSSNPDVNQYATEYYKFGAYLSPTITIDAAYAADYALQTSYIPSAVPEPSGIAMLAFGACLIGALARRRKARAG
;
A
#
# COMPACT_ATOMS: atom_id res chain seq x y z
N MET A 1 -56.57 -27.58 -52.59
CA MET A 1 -56.39 -26.46 -51.63
C MET A 1 -55.02 -26.61 -51.00
N LYS A 2 -54.05 -25.77 -51.39
CA LYS A 2 -52.70 -25.76 -50.85
C LYS A 2 -52.66 -24.77 -49.68
N ASN A 3 -52.44 -25.27 -48.47
CA ASN A 3 -52.27 -24.42 -47.29
C ASN A 3 -50.87 -23.80 -47.32
N ILE A 4 -50.83 -22.47 -47.42
CA ILE A 4 -49.64 -21.65 -47.24
C ILE A 4 -49.49 -21.41 -45.74
N ILE A 5 -48.40 -21.88 -45.14
CA ILE A 5 -47.99 -21.52 -43.78
C ILE A 5 -47.21 -20.21 -43.91
N PRO A 6 -47.63 -19.08 -43.29
CA PRO A 6 -46.81 -17.89 -43.27
C PRO A 6 -45.72 -18.05 -42.19
N SER A 7 -44.47 -18.04 -42.63
CA SER A 7 -43.30 -17.95 -41.76
C SER A 7 -43.33 -16.62 -41.01
N LEU A 8 -43.51 -16.68 -39.68
CA LEU A 8 -43.39 -15.54 -38.78
C LEU A 8 -41.91 -15.12 -38.72
N LEU A 9 -41.53 -14.09 -39.48
CA LEU A 9 -40.23 -13.46 -39.35
C LEU A 9 -40.28 -12.52 -38.12
N VAL A 10 -39.87 -13.01 -36.95
CA VAL A 10 -39.68 -12.16 -35.77
C VAL A 10 -38.38 -11.39 -35.98
N LEU A 11 -38.51 -10.15 -36.46
CA LEU A 11 -37.43 -9.17 -36.47
C LEU A 11 -37.21 -8.73 -35.01
N ALA A 12 -36.35 -9.45 -34.29
CA ALA A 12 -35.86 -9.02 -32.99
C ALA A 12 -34.96 -7.80 -33.21
N ALA A 13 -35.54 -6.60 -33.17
CA ALA A 13 -34.77 -5.39 -32.97
C ALA A 13 -34.15 -5.49 -31.58
N ALA A 14 -32.88 -5.92 -31.52
CA ALA A 14 -32.06 -5.74 -30.33
C ALA A 14 -31.91 -4.23 -30.14
N SER A 15 -32.80 -3.62 -29.34
CA SER A 15 -32.58 -2.27 -28.86
C SER A 15 -31.31 -2.33 -28.02
N GLN A 16 -30.21 -1.86 -28.58
CA GLN A 16 -29.01 -1.54 -27.80
C GLN A 16 -29.41 -0.42 -26.85
N VAL A 17 -29.86 -0.81 -25.66
CA VAL A 17 -29.97 0.12 -24.53
C VAL A 17 -28.53 0.50 -24.24
N GLN A 18 -28.12 1.67 -24.73
CA GLN A 18 -26.83 2.22 -24.39
C GLN A 18 -26.82 2.40 -22.87
N ALA A 19 -26.10 1.52 -22.17
CA ALA A 19 -25.97 1.60 -20.73
C ALA A 19 -25.42 2.99 -20.39
N ALA A 20 -26.06 3.65 -19.42
CA ALA A 20 -25.63 4.98 -19.00
C ALA A 20 -24.17 4.90 -18.53
N VAL A 21 -23.32 5.78 -19.07
CA VAL A 21 -21.93 5.89 -18.63
C VAL A 21 -21.93 6.26 -17.14
N PRO A 22 -21.32 5.45 -16.26
CA PRO A 22 -21.30 5.75 -14.84
C PRO A 22 -20.53 7.04 -14.56
N VAL A 23 -21.08 7.87 -13.66
CA VAL A 23 -20.36 9.05 -13.14
C VAL A 23 -19.36 8.57 -12.10
N MET A 24 -18.08 8.89 -12.29
CA MET A 24 -17.03 8.57 -11.31
C MET A 24 -17.05 9.58 -10.16
N PRO A 25 -17.30 9.15 -8.91
CA PRO A 25 -17.10 10.02 -7.76
C PRO A 25 -15.61 10.34 -7.58
N PRO A 26 -15.25 11.46 -6.93
CA PRO A 26 -13.89 11.72 -6.50
C PRO A 26 -13.35 10.59 -5.62
N ALA A 27 -12.04 10.35 -5.68
CA ALA A 27 -11.41 9.42 -4.76
C ALA A 27 -11.44 9.96 -3.33
N LEU A 28 -11.52 9.07 -2.36
CA LEU A 28 -11.48 9.39 -0.94
C LEU A 28 -10.13 8.99 -0.36
N VAL A 29 -9.63 9.78 0.58
CA VAL A 29 -8.36 9.55 1.26
C VAL A 29 -8.53 9.78 2.75
N GLY A 30 -7.78 9.04 3.55
CA GLY A 30 -7.71 9.22 5.00
C GLY A 30 -6.34 8.81 5.51
N SER A 31 -5.81 9.54 6.49
CA SER A 31 -4.56 9.17 7.15
C SER A 31 -4.55 9.65 8.59
N THR A 32 -3.98 8.84 9.49
CA THR A 32 -3.62 9.28 10.85
C THR A 32 -2.12 9.10 11.03
N VAL A 33 -1.41 10.19 11.33
CA VAL A 33 0.00 10.15 11.71
C VAL A 33 0.14 10.50 13.19
N THR A 34 1.16 9.96 13.86
CA THR A 34 1.33 10.05 15.31
C THR A 34 2.79 10.27 15.70
N LEU A 35 3.00 11.01 16.79
CA LEU A 35 4.26 11.13 17.53
C LEU A 35 3.98 10.99 19.04
N GLY A 36 4.47 9.91 19.65
CA GLY A 36 4.17 9.54 21.03
C GLY A 36 2.70 9.18 21.23
N ASP A 37 2.28 9.14 22.50
CA ASP A 37 0.92 8.70 22.87
C ASP A 37 -0.16 9.78 22.72
N TYR A 38 0.23 11.04 22.42
CA TYR A 38 -0.67 12.19 22.55
C TYR A 38 -0.71 13.15 21.36
N VAL A 39 0.28 13.10 20.45
CA VAL A 39 0.26 13.97 19.26
C VAL A 39 -0.18 13.14 18.07
N TYR A 40 -1.36 13.44 17.54
CA TYR A 40 -1.85 12.85 16.31
C TYR A 40 -2.37 13.92 15.36
N GLN A 41 -2.22 13.65 14.07
CA GLN A 41 -2.77 14.48 13.01
C GLN A 41 -3.53 13.59 12.04
N GLN A 42 -4.80 13.92 11.85
CA GLN A 42 -5.66 13.29 10.86
C GLN A 42 -5.79 14.18 9.64
N SER A 43 -5.85 13.56 8.46
CA SER A 43 -6.11 14.27 7.22
C SER A 43 -6.97 13.42 6.29
N ASP A 44 -7.96 14.07 5.69
CA ASP A 44 -8.83 13.57 4.63
C ASP A 44 -8.47 14.19 3.27
N LYS A 45 -7.27 14.77 3.14
CA LYS A 45 -6.79 15.47 1.95
C LYS A 45 -5.68 14.69 1.26
N PHE A 46 -5.63 14.81 -0.06
CA PHE A 46 -4.49 14.36 -0.86
C PHE A 46 -3.24 15.19 -0.57
N GLY A 47 -2.08 14.59 -0.80
CA GLY A 47 -0.79 15.18 -0.47
C GLY A 47 -0.16 14.53 0.76
N GLU A 48 0.80 15.24 1.35
CA GLU A 48 1.53 14.77 2.53
C GLU A 48 0.82 15.22 3.82
N ASN A 49 0.51 14.26 4.70
CA ASN A 49 0.17 14.47 6.09
C ASN A 49 1.38 14.09 6.96
N ARG A 50 1.96 15.04 7.70
CA ARG A 50 3.26 14.87 8.34
C ARG A 50 3.32 15.49 9.72
N LEU A 51 3.91 14.75 10.65
CA LEU A 51 4.36 15.23 11.95
C LEU A 51 5.88 15.05 12.08
N SER A 52 6.57 16.02 12.66
CA SER A 52 8.00 15.92 12.94
C SER A 52 8.36 16.52 14.29
N ALA A 53 9.33 15.89 14.95
CA ALA A 53 10.02 16.33 16.16
C ALA A 53 11.54 16.18 15.96
N PRO A 54 12.41 16.72 16.83
CA PRO A 54 13.86 16.71 16.62
C PRO A 54 14.47 15.33 16.33
N THR A 55 13.90 14.27 16.90
CA THR A 55 14.38 12.89 16.74
C THR A 55 13.39 11.97 16.04
N ALA A 56 12.26 12.48 15.55
CA ALA A 56 11.18 11.64 15.05
C ALA A 56 10.40 12.26 13.88
N LEU A 57 9.89 11.42 13.01
CA LEU A 57 9.13 11.79 11.82
C LEU A 57 8.07 10.75 11.55
N ALA A 58 6.84 11.17 11.29
CA ALA A 58 5.79 10.34 10.69
C ALA A 58 5.21 11.09 9.50
N SER A 59 5.10 10.43 8.35
CA SER A 59 4.54 10.99 7.12
C SER A 59 3.70 9.95 6.39
N ALA A 60 2.54 10.38 5.92
CA ALA A 60 1.63 9.61 5.10
C ALA A 60 1.32 10.44 3.85
N THR A 61 1.50 9.88 2.67
CA THR A 61 1.30 10.56 1.38
C THR A 61 0.35 9.75 0.52
N ALA A 62 -0.63 10.42 -0.06
CA ALA A 62 -1.56 9.82 -1.02
C ALA A 62 -1.81 10.77 -2.18
N GLY A 63 -1.85 10.22 -3.40
CA GLY A 63 -2.07 11.00 -4.60
C GLY A 63 -1.91 10.16 -5.86
N ALA A 64 -1.64 10.83 -6.97
CA ALA A 64 -1.24 10.19 -8.21
C ALA A 64 0.15 10.66 -8.63
N ASN A 65 0.93 9.77 -9.22
CA ASN A 65 2.26 10.08 -9.73
C ASN A 65 2.19 10.89 -11.04
N GLN A 66 3.34 11.20 -11.64
CA GLN A 66 3.39 11.98 -12.89
C GLN A 66 2.69 11.31 -14.08
N SER A 67 2.58 9.98 -14.10
CA SER A 67 1.82 9.25 -15.11
C SER A 67 0.32 9.15 -14.78
N GLY A 68 -0.13 9.77 -13.68
CA GLY A 68 -1.51 9.70 -13.20
C GLY A 68 -1.86 8.40 -12.47
N ALA A 69 -0.89 7.52 -12.20
CA ALA A 69 -1.13 6.29 -11.47
C ALA A 69 -1.30 6.58 -9.97
N PRO A 70 -2.35 6.07 -9.33
CA PRO A 70 -2.57 6.24 -7.90
C PRO A 70 -1.41 5.66 -7.09
N PHE A 71 -1.07 6.29 -5.98
CA PHE A 71 -0.17 5.73 -5.00
C PHE A 71 -0.52 6.15 -3.57
N ILE A 72 -0.10 5.31 -2.63
CA ILE A 72 0.04 5.67 -1.23
C ILE A 72 1.44 5.33 -0.75
N ALA A 73 1.97 6.14 0.15
CA ALA A 73 3.26 5.91 0.77
C ALA A 73 3.25 6.36 2.23
N LEU A 74 3.95 5.64 3.09
CA LEU A 74 4.20 6.07 4.46
C LEU A 74 5.67 5.96 4.80
N GLN A 75 6.08 6.79 5.74
CA GLN A 75 7.36 6.71 6.42
C GLN A 75 7.14 7.02 7.90
N ALA A 76 7.78 6.26 8.78
CA ALA A 76 8.01 6.75 10.13
C ALA A 76 9.41 6.37 10.62
N SER A 77 9.97 7.21 11.47
CA SER A 77 11.27 6.97 12.07
C SER A 77 11.41 7.68 13.40
N THR A 78 12.19 7.09 14.29
CA THR A 78 12.70 7.73 15.49
C THR A 78 14.11 7.23 15.77
N SER A 79 14.99 8.11 16.26
CA SER A 79 16.30 7.70 16.80
C SER A 79 16.25 7.35 18.29
N ASN A 80 15.11 7.56 18.94
CA ASN A 80 14.88 7.24 20.35
C ASN A 80 13.38 7.02 20.62
N SER A 81 12.93 5.75 20.62
CA SER A 81 11.54 5.38 20.84
C SER A 81 11.01 5.76 22.23
N ALA A 82 11.87 5.81 23.24
CA ALA A 82 11.50 6.24 24.60
C ALA A 82 11.15 7.73 24.67
N SER A 83 11.67 8.56 23.76
CA SER A 83 11.34 9.99 23.69
C SER A 83 10.18 10.29 22.74
N HIS A 84 10.13 9.60 21.59
CA HIS A 84 9.11 9.82 20.57
C HIS A 84 8.84 8.52 19.81
N MET A 85 7.60 8.05 19.85
CA MET A 85 7.11 6.97 18.98
C MET A 85 6.43 7.55 17.75
N ALA A 86 7.07 7.46 16.58
CA ALA A 86 6.46 7.82 15.31
C ALA A 86 5.69 6.69 14.64
N GLY A 87 4.48 6.96 14.15
CA GLY A 87 3.68 5.96 13.45
C GLY A 87 2.66 6.56 12.49
N VAL A 88 2.22 5.74 11.53
CA VAL A 88 1.10 6.00 10.63
C VAL A 88 0.06 4.92 10.83
N TYR A 89 -1.07 5.30 11.41
CA TYR A 89 -2.22 4.45 11.62
C TYR A 89 -3.21 4.68 10.49
N ASN A 90 -3.44 3.66 9.67
CA ASN A 90 -4.48 3.66 8.64
C ASN A 90 -4.34 4.81 7.61
N LEU A 91 -3.34 4.72 6.74
CA LEU A 91 -3.32 5.46 5.48
C LEU A 91 -4.17 4.69 4.47
N GLY A 92 -5.27 5.28 4.03
CA GLY A 92 -6.21 4.70 3.09
C GLY A 92 -6.48 5.60 1.88
N MET A 93 -6.62 5.00 0.70
CA MET A 93 -7.17 5.66 -0.48
C MET A 93 -8.16 4.73 -1.18
N ASN A 94 -9.37 5.24 -1.42
CA ASN A 94 -10.47 4.52 -2.03
C ASN A 94 -10.88 5.22 -3.32
N PHE A 95 -10.91 4.49 -4.43
CA PHE A 95 -11.31 5.06 -5.72
C PHE A 95 -12.14 4.09 -6.56
N ARG A 96 -12.90 4.64 -7.49
CA ARG A 96 -13.73 3.90 -8.44
C ARG A 96 -13.07 3.88 -9.80
N TRP A 97 -13.41 2.88 -10.59
CA TRP A 97 -13.02 2.81 -11.99
C TRP A 97 -14.06 2.05 -12.82
N SER A 98 -14.08 2.26 -14.13
CA SER A 98 -14.91 1.54 -15.08
C SER A 98 -14.24 1.51 -16.46
N VAL A 99 -14.55 0.48 -17.23
CA VAL A 99 -14.28 0.44 -18.66
C VAL A 99 -15.52 0.97 -19.36
N ILE A 100 -15.39 2.06 -20.10
CA ILE A 100 -16.50 2.71 -20.81
C ILE A 100 -16.48 2.32 -22.28
N GLY A 101 -17.63 1.94 -22.82
CA GLY A 101 -17.79 1.63 -24.24
C GLY A 101 -19.24 1.46 -24.65
N ASN A 102 -19.46 1.34 -25.96
CA ASN A 102 -20.81 1.27 -26.54
C ASN A 102 -21.44 -0.13 -26.46
N SER A 103 -20.65 -1.15 -26.09
CA SER A 103 -21.07 -2.54 -25.96
C SER A 103 -20.92 -3.03 -24.53
N GLN A 104 -21.76 -3.99 -24.14
CA GLN A 104 -21.71 -4.70 -22.85
C GLN A 104 -20.87 -5.99 -22.91
N GLN A 105 -20.19 -6.26 -24.03
CA GLN A 105 -19.26 -7.39 -24.12
C GLN A 105 -18.17 -7.27 -23.06
N PRO A 106 -17.87 -8.33 -22.29
CA PRO A 106 -16.78 -8.32 -21.32
C PRO A 106 -15.45 -7.96 -21.98
N VAL A 107 -14.70 -7.08 -21.31
CA VAL A 107 -13.40 -6.57 -21.74
C VAL A 107 -12.34 -7.10 -20.79
N LEU A 108 -11.22 -7.55 -21.34
CA LEU A 108 -10.07 -7.96 -20.54
C LEU A 108 -9.31 -6.72 -20.06
N VAL A 109 -9.03 -6.68 -18.77
CA VAL A 109 -8.15 -5.68 -18.16
C VAL A 109 -6.97 -6.36 -17.47
N HIS A 110 -5.82 -5.72 -17.54
CA HIS A 110 -4.62 -6.08 -16.80
C HIS A 110 -4.46 -5.14 -15.62
N ILE A 111 -4.29 -5.72 -14.44
CA ILE A 111 -4.02 -4.98 -13.21
C ILE A 111 -2.62 -5.33 -12.77
N ASN A 112 -1.78 -4.31 -12.62
CA ASN A 112 -0.42 -4.46 -12.11
C ASN A 112 -0.25 -3.63 -10.85
N THR A 113 0.22 -4.24 -9.77
CA THR A 113 0.46 -3.54 -8.50
C THR A 113 1.91 -3.64 -8.11
N LYS A 114 2.55 -2.48 -7.99
CA LYS A 114 3.89 -2.34 -7.43
C LYS A 114 3.76 -1.97 -5.97
N GLY A 115 4.53 -2.62 -5.12
CA GLY A 115 4.57 -2.26 -3.71
C GLY A 115 5.87 -2.63 -3.04
N SER A 116 6.12 -2.01 -1.89
CA SER A 116 7.25 -2.35 -1.05
C SER A 116 6.96 -2.05 0.41
N ILE A 117 7.60 -2.82 1.29
CA ILE A 117 7.72 -2.53 2.71
C ILE A 117 9.19 -2.60 3.12
N THR A 118 9.60 -1.71 4.00
CA THR A 118 10.95 -1.65 4.56
C THR A 118 10.89 -1.34 6.04
N ALA A 119 11.79 -1.93 6.82
CA ALA A 119 12.02 -1.59 8.22
C ALA A 119 13.50 -1.79 8.55
N ASP A 120 14.09 -0.83 9.25
CA ASP A 120 15.38 -0.91 9.91
C ASP A 120 15.14 -0.53 11.37
N TYR A 121 15.53 -1.38 12.30
CA TYR A 121 15.29 -1.17 13.71
C TYR A 121 16.35 -1.82 14.56
N GLY A 122 16.57 -1.26 15.74
CA GLY A 122 17.56 -1.79 16.64
C GLY A 122 17.55 -1.10 17.98
N PHE A 123 18.40 -1.61 18.86
CA PHE A 123 18.54 -1.09 20.20
C PHE A 123 20.00 -1.09 20.64
N THR A 124 20.34 -0.16 21.52
CA THR A 124 21.62 -0.10 22.22
C THR A 124 21.34 -0.07 23.72
N PRO A 125 21.77 -1.10 24.50
CA PRO A 125 21.65 -1.10 25.94
C PRO A 125 22.31 0.14 26.56
N LEU A 126 21.68 0.73 27.57
CA LEU A 126 22.25 1.83 28.35
C LEU A 126 23.42 1.33 29.21
N VAL A 127 23.34 0.08 29.67
CA VAL A 127 24.41 -0.63 30.37
C VAL A 127 24.60 -2.01 29.71
N PRO A 128 25.69 -2.21 28.94
CA PRO A 128 25.99 -3.49 28.31
C PRO A 128 26.14 -4.63 29.33
N ASP A 129 25.91 -5.87 28.88
CA ASP A 129 26.12 -7.11 29.65
C ASP A 129 25.34 -7.21 30.99
N THR A 130 24.35 -6.33 31.21
CA THR A 130 23.59 -6.27 32.46
C THR A 130 22.19 -6.87 32.32
N TYR A 131 21.46 -6.48 31.26
CA TYR A 131 20.08 -6.92 31.02
C TYR A 131 19.99 -7.73 29.73
N SER A 132 19.18 -8.78 29.73
CA SER A 132 18.83 -9.53 28.51
C SER A 132 17.61 -8.88 27.87
N LEU A 133 17.82 -8.11 26.80
CA LEU A 133 16.79 -7.31 26.14
C LEU A 133 16.41 -7.92 24.77
N SER A 134 15.18 -7.66 24.34
CA SER A 134 14.71 -7.95 22.99
C SER A 134 14.03 -6.71 22.41
N PRO A 135 14.26 -6.39 21.14
CA PRO A 135 13.71 -5.19 20.54
C PRO A 135 12.22 -5.34 20.25
N ASN A 136 11.52 -4.22 20.33
CA ASN A 136 10.22 -4.05 19.72
C ASN A 136 10.37 -4.15 18.19
N THR A 137 9.50 -4.94 17.55
CA THR A 137 9.52 -5.12 16.09
C THR A 137 8.53 -4.17 15.43
N PRO A 138 8.95 -3.35 14.45
CA PRO A 138 8.03 -2.52 13.68
C PRO A 138 7.02 -3.39 12.94
N ASN A 139 5.76 -2.98 12.99
CA ASN A 139 4.68 -3.56 12.22
C ASN A 139 4.49 -2.67 10.99
N VAL A 140 4.69 -3.23 9.80
CA VAL A 140 4.49 -2.52 8.53
C VAL A 140 3.68 -3.39 7.59
N ALA A 141 2.62 -2.84 7.01
CA ALA A 141 1.82 -3.55 6.04
C ALA A 141 1.25 -2.62 4.98
N VAL A 142 1.05 -3.20 3.79
CA VAL A 142 0.49 -2.52 2.63
C VAL A 142 -0.35 -3.49 1.80
N LYS A 143 -1.55 -3.08 1.39
CA LYS A 143 -2.43 -3.89 0.53
C LYS A 143 -3.20 -3.04 -0.49
N ALA A 144 -3.46 -3.62 -1.65
CA ALA A 144 -4.46 -3.19 -2.61
C ALA A 144 -5.55 -4.26 -2.68
N SER A 145 -6.80 -3.87 -2.51
CA SER A 145 -7.98 -4.72 -2.72
C SER A 145 -8.74 -4.21 -3.94
N PHE A 146 -8.95 -5.08 -4.93
CA PHE A 146 -9.73 -4.80 -6.13
C PHE A 146 -11.05 -5.55 -6.03
N VAL A 147 -12.16 -4.83 -6.12
CA VAL A 147 -13.51 -5.40 -6.05
C VAL A 147 -14.24 -5.05 -7.34
N THR A 148 -14.67 -6.08 -8.05
CA THR A 148 -15.45 -5.94 -9.29
C THR A 148 -16.76 -6.69 -9.18
N GLY A 149 -17.85 -6.07 -9.63
CA GLY A 149 -19.20 -6.60 -9.44
C GLY A 149 -20.15 -5.57 -8.84
N VAL A 150 -21.42 -5.95 -8.68
CA VAL A 150 -22.41 -5.14 -7.96
C VAL A 150 -22.29 -5.47 -6.47
N SER A 151 -21.52 -4.64 -5.76
CA SER A 151 -21.27 -4.72 -4.30
C SER A 151 -22.42 -5.39 -3.52
N GLY A 152 -22.15 -6.56 -2.94
CA GLY A 152 -23.09 -7.30 -2.09
C GLY A 152 -23.84 -8.44 -2.79
N GLN A 153 -23.40 -8.85 -3.98
CA GLN A 153 -23.89 -10.05 -4.68
C GLN A 153 -22.87 -11.19 -4.62
N ALA A 154 -23.31 -12.43 -4.84
CA ALA A 154 -22.47 -13.62 -4.82
C ALA A 154 -21.35 -13.64 -5.89
N ASP A 155 -21.41 -12.72 -6.86
CA ASP A 155 -20.49 -12.64 -8.00
C ASP A 155 -19.41 -11.53 -7.85
N ASP A 156 -19.21 -10.98 -6.65
CA ASP A 156 -18.12 -10.03 -6.41
C ASP A 156 -16.76 -10.77 -6.51
N ASP A 157 -15.94 -10.44 -7.52
CA ASP A 157 -14.53 -10.89 -7.57
C ASP A 157 -13.69 -9.90 -6.74
N VAL A 158 -13.07 -10.43 -5.67
CA VAL A 158 -12.18 -9.68 -4.78
C VAL A 158 -10.77 -10.23 -4.90
N ARG A 159 -9.85 -9.37 -5.36
CA ARG A 159 -8.41 -9.70 -5.47
C ARG A 159 -7.61 -8.79 -4.56
N THR A 160 -6.77 -9.39 -3.73
CA THR A 160 -5.91 -8.65 -2.79
C THR A 160 -4.46 -8.94 -3.08
N LEU A 161 -3.66 -7.88 -3.20
CA LEU A 161 -2.21 -7.93 -3.34
C LEU A 161 -1.56 -7.10 -2.24
N GLY A 162 -0.44 -7.54 -1.69
CA GLY A 162 0.21 -6.80 -0.63
C GLY A 162 1.33 -7.55 0.07
N ALA A 163 1.95 -6.87 1.03
CA ALA A 163 2.95 -7.43 1.91
C ALA A 163 2.78 -6.89 3.32
N GLN A 164 3.12 -7.72 4.30
CA GLN A 164 3.11 -7.36 5.71
C GLN A 164 4.32 -7.96 6.44
N THR A 165 4.78 -7.31 7.49
CA THR A 165 5.69 -7.92 8.46
C THR A 165 4.98 -9.06 9.21
N ASP A 166 5.75 -10.03 9.71
CA ASP A 166 5.29 -11.15 10.55
C ASP A 166 4.83 -10.73 11.97
N GLY A 167 4.24 -9.55 12.08
CA GLY A 167 3.75 -8.96 13.34
C GLY A 167 2.25 -9.12 13.52
N ASN A 168 1.59 -8.14 14.13
CA ASN A 168 0.18 -8.18 14.52
C ASN A 168 -0.82 -7.96 13.36
N PHE A 169 -0.36 -7.97 12.11
CA PHE A 169 -1.26 -7.92 10.97
C PHE A 169 -1.66 -9.33 10.56
N ASP A 170 -2.92 -9.52 10.20
CA ASP A 170 -3.38 -10.72 9.51
C ASP A 170 -4.32 -10.31 8.37
N TRP A 171 -3.73 -9.71 7.33
CA TRP A 171 -4.48 -9.25 6.17
C TRP A 171 -4.62 -10.33 5.09
N GLY A 172 -4.19 -11.57 5.36
CA GLY A 172 -4.21 -12.66 4.39
C GLY A 172 -3.30 -12.44 3.16
N ILE A 173 -2.28 -11.59 3.30
CA ILE A 173 -1.30 -11.25 2.25
C ILE A 173 0.09 -11.78 2.60
N THR A 174 1.06 -11.62 1.69
CA THR A 174 2.42 -12.12 1.86
C THR A 174 3.06 -11.62 3.16
N LYS A 175 3.45 -12.56 4.03
CA LYS A 175 4.21 -12.29 5.25
C LYS A 175 5.70 -12.23 4.93
N VAL A 176 6.36 -11.23 5.49
CA VAL A 176 7.78 -10.96 5.32
C VAL A 176 8.44 -10.98 6.69
N THR A 177 9.51 -11.77 6.80
CA THR A 177 10.31 -11.90 8.03
C THR A 177 11.69 -11.26 7.81
N GLY A 178 12.16 -10.51 8.80
CA GLY A 178 13.44 -9.81 8.74
C GLY A 178 14.63 -10.72 9.06
N THR A 179 15.84 -10.23 8.77
CA THR A 179 17.07 -10.89 9.25
C THR A 179 17.47 -10.34 10.61
N ASN A 180 17.17 -11.08 11.66
CA ASN A 180 17.43 -10.65 13.03
C ASN A 180 18.89 -10.84 13.43
N ASN A 181 19.61 -9.75 13.71
CA ASN A 181 20.96 -9.77 14.25
C ASN A 181 21.00 -9.09 15.63
N PHE A 182 20.26 -9.65 16.58
CA PHE A 182 20.19 -9.15 17.94
C PHE A 182 21.03 -10.00 18.89
N THR A 183 21.83 -9.33 19.71
CA THR A 183 22.49 -9.96 20.86
C THR A 183 21.80 -9.44 22.11
N PRO A 184 21.11 -10.29 22.89
CA PRO A 184 20.21 -9.83 23.96
C PRO A 184 20.85 -8.82 24.93
N GLN A 185 22.13 -8.98 25.25
CA GLN A 185 22.85 -8.14 26.21
C GLN A 185 23.67 -7.00 25.59
N ASN A 186 23.84 -7.00 24.27
CA ASN A 186 24.78 -6.12 23.56
C ASN A 186 24.14 -5.30 22.44
N GLY A 187 22.81 -5.35 22.34
CA GLY A 187 22.09 -4.64 21.29
C GLY A 187 22.14 -5.36 19.96
N GLY A 188 21.80 -4.61 18.92
CA GLY A 188 21.84 -5.10 17.56
C GLY A 188 20.87 -4.35 16.66
N SER A 189 20.77 -4.85 15.44
CA SER A 189 19.91 -4.28 14.42
C SER A 189 19.31 -5.38 13.56
N SER A 190 18.13 -5.11 13.01
CA SER A 190 17.49 -5.95 12.02
C SER A 190 16.99 -5.08 10.89
N THR A 191 17.09 -5.63 9.68
CA THR A 191 16.57 -5.02 8.47
C THR A 191 15.61 -5.97 7.81
N LEU A 192 14.50 -5.42 7.35
CA LEU A 192 13.51 -6.08 6.52
C LEU A 192 13.26 -5.22 5.29
N ALA A 193 13.28 -5.85 4.13
CA ALA A 193 12.91 -5.21 2.88
C ALA A 193 12.23 -6.24 1.99
N HIS A 194 11.11 -5.85 1.41
CA HIS A 194 10.40 -6.63 0.42
C HIS A 194 9.77 -5.71 -0.60
N SER A 195 9.90 -6.08 -1.88
CA SER A 195 9.27 -5.41 -3.00
C SER A 195 8.55 -6.44 -3.86
N PHE A 196 7.39 -6.08 -4.37
CA PHE A 196 6.63 -6.91 -5.29
C PHE A 196 6.17 -6.09 -6.50
N ASP A 197 6.08 -6.78 -7.63
CA ASP A 197 5.46 -6.32 -8.87
C ASP A 197 4.56 -7.48 -9.31
N SER A 198 3.27 -7.36 -9.03
CA SER A 198 2.32 -8.48 -9.18
C SER A 198 1.17 -8.08 -10.05
N SER A 199 0.85 -8.94 -11.01
CA SER A 199 -0.21 -8.72 -11.98
C SER A 199 -1.24 -9.82 -11.96
N PHE A 200 -2.47 -9.46 -12.32
CA PHE A 200 -3.53 -10.41 -12.64
C PHE A 200 -4.44 -9.81 -13.71
N ASP A 201 -5.15 -10.69 -14.40
CA ASP A 201 -6.10 -10.33 -15.44
C ASP A 201 -7.52 -10.52 -14.93
N LEU A 202 -8.43 -9.68 -15.43
CA LEU A 202 -9.83 -9.74 -15.06
C LEU A 202 -10.71 -9.41 -16.26
N TRP A 203 -11.79 -10.16 -16.42
CA TRP A 203 -12.86 -9.82 -17.36
C TRP A 203 -13.86 -8.91 -16.67
N VAL A 204 -14.08 -7.72 -17.21
CA VAL A 204 -15.03 -6.76 -16.67
C VAL A 204 -16.10 -6.40 -17.69
N THR A 205 -17.34 -6.33 -17.22
CA THR A 205 -18.45 -5.81 -18.01
C THR A 205 -18.34 -4.28 -18.09
N PRO A 206 -18.35 -3.69 -19.29
CA PRO A 206 -18.26 -2.24 -19.48
C PRO A 206 -19.42 -1.47 -18.83
N ASN A 207 -19.18 -0.21 -18.49
CA ASN A 207 -20.13 0.73 -17.87
C ASN A 207 -20.59 0.34 -16.45
N ASN A 208 -19.85 -0.56 -15.79
CA ASN A 208 -20.05 -0.91 -14.38
C ASN A 208 -19.01 -0.26 -13.48
N ASN A 209 -19.42 0.13 -12.26
CA ASN A 209 -18.54 0.73 -11.27
C ASN A 209 -17.80 -0.33 -10.47
N ASN A 210 -16.48 -0.36 -10.63
CA ASN A 210 -15.56 -1.17 -9.83
C ASN A 210 -14.91 -0.32 -8.73
N PHE A 211 -14.29 -0.97 -7.76
CA PHE A 211 -13.70 -0.34 -6.59
C PHE A 211 -12.27 -0.81 -6.33
N VAL A 212 -11.43 0.12 -5.86
CA VAL A 212 -10.11 -0.18 -5.34
C VAL A 212 -9.96 0.45 -3.96
N GLU A 213 -9.51 -0.34 -3.01
CA GLU A 213 -9.06 0.09 -1.68
C GLU A 213 -7.54 -0.08 -1.60
N LEU A 214 -6.83 1.00 -1.29
CA LEU A 214 -5.41 0.97 -0.93
C LEU A 214 -5.29 1.24 0.57
N VAL A 215 -4.54 0.41 1.28
CA VAL A 215 -4.27 0.60 2.70
C VAL A 215 -2.79 0.40 2.98
N ALA A 216 -2.22 1.29 3.77
CA ALA A 216 -0.89 1.15 4.35
C ALA A 216 -0.95 1.50 5.84
N THR A 217 -0.19 0.78 6.65
CA THR A 217 -0.05 1.05 8.09
C THR A 217 1.35 0.73 8.54
N GLY A 218 1.89 1.55 9.43
CA GLY A 218 3.24 1.39 9.96
C GLY A 218 3.33 1.95 11.37
N TYR A 219 3.65 1.13 12.37
CA TYR A 219 3.84 1.58 13.75
C TYR A 219 4.78 0.62 14.49
N LEU A 220 5.30 1.06 15.63
CA LEU A 220 5.99 0.20 16.59
C LEU A 220 5.02 -0.12 17.74
N TYR A 221 4.83 -1.39 18.07
CA TYR A 221 4.23 -1.75 19.35
C TYR A 221 5.34 -1.84 20.39
N SER A 222 5.26 -1.00 21.41
CA SER A 222 6.20 -0.97 22.52
C SER A 222 5.82 -2.00 23.58
N SER A 223 5.86 -3.29 23.21
CA SER A 223 5.39 -4.38 24.06
C SER A 223 6.44 -4.90 25.05
N ASN A 224 7.71 -4.55 24.87
CA ASN A 224 8.77 -4.91 25.81
C ASN A 224 9.14 -3.72 26.73
N PRO A 225 8.66 -3.69 28.00
CA PRO A 225 8.98 -2.59 28.91
C PRO A 225 10.47 -2.51 29.28
N ASP A 226 11.19 -3.64 29.26
CA ASP A 226 12.60 -3.68 29.65
C ASP A 226 13.50 -2.97 28.63
N VAL A 227 13.26 -3.17 27.34
CA VAL A 227 14.06 -2.46 26.32
C VAL A 227 13.77 -0.96 26.32
N ASN A 228 12.53 -0.57 26.62
CA ASN A 228 12.13 0.84 26.72
C ASN A 228 12.80 1.57 27.89
N GLN A 229 13.13 0.84 28.96
CA GLN A 229 13.72 1.40 30.17
C GLN A 229 15.26 1.33 30.15
N TYR A 230 15.81 0.25 29.59
CA TYR A 230 17.24 -0.07 29.70
C TYR A 230 18.01 0.00 28.38
N ALA A 231 17.39 0.46 27.29
CA ALA A 231 18.06 0.70 26.03
C ALA A 231 17.56 1.98 25.34
N THR A 232 18.36 2.46 24.40
CA THR A 232 17.89 3.39 23.36
C THR A 232 17.51 2.58 22.14
N GLU A 233 16.22 2.64 21.79
CA GLU A 233 15.68 1.99 20.60
C GLU A 233 15.49 2.99 19.46
N TYR A 234 15.76 2.54 18.25
CA TYR A 234 15.53 3.31 17.05
C TYR A 234 14.77 2.45 16.04
N TYR A 235 14.02 3.11 15.18
CA TYR A 235 13.47 2.48 14.00
C TYR A 235 13.30 3.47 12.87
N LYS A 236 13.22 2.92 11.68
CA LYS A 236 12.80 3.57 10.45
C LYS A 236 12.06 2.56 9.62
N PHE A 237 10.85 2.87 9.20
CA PHE A 237 10.11 2.04 8.27
C PHE A 237 9.42 2.86 7.21
N GLY A 238 9.08 2.20 6.12
CA GLY A 238 8.32 2.77 5.03
C GLY A 238 7.52 1.72 4.29
N ALA A 239 6.42 2.16 3.69
CA ALA A 239 5.64 1.33 2.78
C ALA A 239 5.22 2.17 1.57
N TYR A 240 5.03 1.50 0.44
CA TYR A 240 4.59 2.11 -0.80
C TYR A 240 3.71 1.14 -1.58
N LEU A 241 2.73 1.69 -2.28
CA LEU A 241 1.82 0.96 -3.15
C LEU A 241 1.40 1.83 -4.32
N SER A 242 1.44 1.28 -5.52
CA SER A 242 0.91 1.93 -6.72
C SER A 242 0.32 0.87 -7.66
N PRO A 243 -1.01 0.79 -7.75
CA PRO A 243 -1.66 -0.02 -8.76
C PRO A 243 -1.80 0.75 -10.09
N THR A 244 -1.80 0.01 -11.19
CA THR A 244 -2.10 0.49 -12.53
C THR A 244 -3.10 -0.47 -13.15
N ILE A 245 -4.12 0.10 -13.81
CA ILE A 245 -5.16 -0.64 -14.52
C ILE A 245 -5.02 -0.27 -15.98
N THR A 246 -4.96 -1.26 -16.87
CA THR A 246 -4.90 -1.05 -18.32
C THR A 246 -5.87 -1.97 -19.02
N ILE A 247 -6.49 -1.48 -20.09
CA ILE A 247 -7.31 -2.31 -20.98
C ILE A 247 -6.38 -3.11 -21.89
N ASP A 248 -6.68 -4.39 -22.10
CA ASP A 248 -5.93 -5.22 -23.06
C ASP A 248 -5.96 -4.57 -24.46
N ALA A 249 -4.82 -4.65 -25.16
CA ALA A 249 -4.62 -3.97 -26.44
C ALA A 249 -5.66 -4.36 -27.51
N ALA A 250 -6.24 -5.56 -27.44
CA ALA A 250 -7.28 -6.02 -28.34
C ALA A 250 -8.60 -5.23 -28.20
N TYR A 251 -8.82 -4.57 -27.06
CA TYR A 251 -10.05 -3.82 -26.76
C TYR A 251 -9.81 -2.30 -26.67
N ALA A 252 -8.57 -1.84 -26.59
CA ALA A 252 -8.23 -0.44 -26.32
C ALA A 252 -8.71 0.57 -27.39
N ALA A 253 -9.09 0.11 -28.59
CA ALA A 253 -9.63 0.97 -29.65
C ALA A 253 -11.11 1.35 -29.43
N ASP A 254 -11.88 0.46 -28.80
CA ASP A 254 -13.34 0.59 -28.67
C ASP A 254 -13.78 0.96 -27.25
N TYR A 255 -12.84 0.95 -26.31
CA TYR A 255 -13.09 1.14 -24.90
C TYR A 255 -12.09 2.11 -24.27
N ALA A 256 -12.55 2.85 -23.25
CA ALA A 256 -11.73 3.77 -22.49
C ALA A 256 -11.77 3.44 -21.00
N LEU A 257 -10.64 3.58 -20.31
CA LEU A 257 -10.61 3.47 -18.85
C LEU A 257 -11.01 4.81 -18.25
N GLN A 258 -12.00 4.78 -17.37
CA GLN A 258 -12.40 5.92 -16.56
C GLN A 258 -12.10 5.61 -15.08
N THR A 259 -11.49 6.55 -14.37
CA THR A 259 -11.18 6.43 -12.95
C THR A 259 -11.69 7.64 -12.18
N SER A 260 -11.90 7.48 -10.88
CA SER A 260 -12.05 8.63 -9.98
C SER A 260 -10.90 9.62 -10.15
N TYR A 261 -11.21 10.91 -9.97
CA TYR A 261 -10.19 11.94 -9.95
C TYR A 261 -9.28 11.80 -8.71
N ILE A 262 -7.97 11.81 -8.95
CA ILE A 262 -6.91 11.80 -7.96
C ILE A 262 -5.89 12.91 -8.35
N PRO A 263 -5.55 13.85 -7.45
CA PRO A 263 -4.60 14.91 -7.77
C PRO A 263 -3.19 14.36 -8.13
N SER A 264 -2.68 14.73 -9.31
CA SER A 264 -1.39 14.28 -9.87
C SER A 264 -0.17 15.13 -9.47
N ALA A 265 -0.38 16.19 -8.69
CA ALA A 265 0.68 17.11 -8.25
C ALA A 265 1.32 16.68 -6.91
N VAL A 266 1.19 15.42 -6.52
CA VAL A 266 1.77 14.91 -5.27
C VAL A 266 3.15 14.34 -5.59
N PRO A 267 4.25 14.91 -5.05
CA PRO A 267 5.58 14.37 -5.27
C PRO A 267 5.63 12.92 -4.80
N GLU A 268 5.91 12.00 -5.72
CA GLU A 268 6.16 10.62 -5.37
C GLU A 268 7.45 10.56 -4.55
N PRO A 269 7.47 9.89 -3.38
CA PRO A 269 8.73 9.63 -2.71
C PRO A 269 9.59 8.80 -3.66
N SER A 270 10.73 9.35 -4.09
CA SER A 270 11.52 8.68 -5.13
C SER A 270 11.79 7.23 -4.72
N GLY A 271 11.40 6.27 -5.58
CA GLY A 271 11.63 4.85 -5.35
C GLY A 271 13.13 4.56 -5.13
N ILE A 272 14.01 5.38 -5.73
CA ILE A 272 15.45 5.40 -5.47
C ILE A 272 15.76 5.92 -4.06
N ALA A 273 15.10 6.94 -3.50
CA ALA A 273 15.31 7.27 -2.08
C ALA A 273 14.87 6.12 -1.17
N MET A 274 13.71 5.49 -1.42
CA MET A 274 13.27 4.36 -0.59
C MET A 274 14.18 3.13 -0.68
N LEU A 275 14.67 2.79 -1.88
CA LEU A 275 15.62 1.69 -2.12
C LEU A 275 17.07 2.05 -1.71
N ALA A 276 17.53 3.27 -1.98
CA ALA A 276 18.85 3.77 -1.56
C ALA A 276 18.91 4.02 -0.05
N PHE A 277 17.79 4.29 0.62
CA PHE A 277 17.73 4.23 2.07
C PHE A 277 18.07 2.82 2.58
N GLY A 278 17.62 1.75 1.92
CA GLY A 278 18.05 0.38 2.23
C GLY A 278 19.53 0.11 1.87
N ALA A 279 20.00 0.57 0.70
CA ALA A 279 21.34 0.26 0.21
C ALA A 279 22.48 1.05 0.90
N CYS A 280 22.28 2.32 1.25
CA CYS A 280 23.27 3.13 1.97
C CYS A 280 23.56 2.58 3.38
N LEU A 281 22.62 1.85 3.98
CA LEU A 281 22.73 1.25 5.31
C LEU A 281 23.55 -0.05 5.33
N ILE A 282 23.46 -0.89 4.29
CA ILE A 282 24.36 -2.05 4.10
C ILE A 282 25.82 -1.57 4.02
N GLY A 283 26.07 -0.46 3.32
CA GLY A 283 27.39 0.15 3.23
C GLY A 283 27.93 0.71 4.56
N ALA A 284 27.06 1.24 5.42
CA ALA A 284 27.45 1.76 6.74
C ALA A 284 27.74 0.64 7.76
N LEU A 285 26.97 -0.46 7.73
CA LEU A 285 27.19 -1.65 8.55
C LEU A 285 28.46 -2.42 8.14
N ALA A 286 28.73 -2.52 6.83
CA ALA A 286 29.98 -3.12 6.33
C ALA A 286 31.22 -2.33 6.77
N ARG A 287 31.14 -0.99 6.83
CA ARG A 287 32.23 -0.13 7.35
C ARG A 287 32.43 -0.25 8.86
N ARG A 288 31.36 -0.37 9.65
CA ARG A 288 31.46 -0.58 11.11
C ARG A 288 32.06 -1.94 11.49
N ARG A 289 31.78 -3.00 10.72
CA ARG A 289 32.44 -4.32 10.92
C ARG A 289 33.94 -4.26 10.63
N LYS A 290 34.37 -3.53 9.60
CA LYS A 290 35.78 -3.41 9.23
C LYS A 290 36.60 -2.58 10.23
N ALA A 291 35.97 -1.61 10.90
CA ALA A 291 36.61 -0.77 11.92
C ALA A 291 36.74 -1.43 13.32
N ARG A 292 36.12 -2.59 13.55
CA ARG A 292 36.25 -3.38 14.79
C ARG A 292 37.11 -4.64 14.64
N ALA A 293 37.61 -4.91 13.42
CA ALA A 293 38.41 -6.08 13.08
C ALA A 293 39.89 -5.73 12.77
N GLY A 294 40.29 -4.49 13.05
CA GLY A 294 41.68 -4.02 13.05
C GLY A 294 41.94 -3.23 14.32
#